data_AF-A0A497B420-F1
#
_entry.id   AF-A0A497B420-F1
#
_cell.length_a   1.000
_cell.length_b   1.000
_cell.length_c   1.000
_cell.angle_alpha   90.00
_cell.angle_beta   90.00
_cell.angle_gamma   90.00
#
_symmetry.space_group_name_H-M   'P 1'
#
loop_
_entity.id
_entity.type
_entity.pdbx_description
1 polymer ?
#
loop_
_entity_poly.entity_id
_entity_poly.type
_entity_poly.pdbx_seq_one_letter_code
_entity_poly.pdbx_strand_id
1 'polypeptide(L)'
;MNPIKLAAGAKGQSALLNRIGMITKRYGLTPAKMQRALDQFVKTLRQFDCGATFPATAATVERHPAVLEKYQTQDIEFAVHGYTHVDYSQLAPEEQLTHLHRAREVFAAAGITAVGFRSPYLRQSNHLYAAIEAEGFSYVSNQPILWNVLDIDGLTPTGQAGYQRAIDFYAPWEASKRLSLPQLYNQLVEIPVSLPDDEILIDRLGGNTDSITKTWQSILSQAHQQGELFTLQLHPERIARCADGLSAVLSEARTLRPSVWIARLDEIAAWWRARAAATVEITSSGEGKWHVAVDGPRGATVLARQVQIDTSTTPWADGYRQVNGTTFNVRSPLQPCIGISPGATPELASFLRQQGYIVETGVENRRYSYYFDRAEFAAEQERTLLAQIEETDFPLVRLSRWPNGARSALSITGDIDALTLWDYGLRLFGK
;
A
#
# COMPACT_ATOMS: atom_id res chain seq x y z
N MET A 1 24.96 -8.75 -7.17
CA MET A 1 25.45 -9.65 -6.09
C MET A 1 24.88 -11.07 -6.29
N ASN A 2 25.68 -12.12 -6.11
CA ASN A 2 25.26 -13.52 -6.37
C ASN A 2 24.15 -13.97 -5.36
N PRO A 3 22.96 -14.43 -5.81
CA PRO A 3 21.88 -14.91 -4.95
C PRO A 3 22.33 -15.98 -3.94
N ILE A 4 23.34 -16.78 -4.33
CA ILE A 4 23.94 -17.82 -3.50
C ILE A 4 24.64 -17.22 -2.28
N LYS A 5 25.27 -16.03 -2.37
CA LYS A 5 25.94 -15.38 -1.23
C LYS A 5 24.95 -14.79 -0.21
N LEU A 6 23.79 -14.30 -0.67
CA LEU A 6 22.68 -13.89 0.21
C LEU A 6 22.01 -15.12 0.87
N ALA A 7 21.95 -16.25 0.17
CA ALA A 7 21.37 -17.49 0.68
C ALA A 7 22.31 -18.30 1.60
N ALA A 8 23.63 -18.18 1.43
CA ALA A 8 24.65 -19.00 2.11
C ALA A 8 25.35 -18.31 3.30
N GLY A 9 25.05 -17.04 3.56
CA GLY A 9 25.70 -16.26 4.63
C GLY A 9 25.32 -16.63 6.07
N ALA A 10 24.36 -17.54 6.30
CA ALA A 10 23.94 -17.90 7.65
C ALA A 10 23.45 -19.35 7.75
N LYS A 11 24.22 -20.16 8.51
CA LYS A 11 23.87 -21.47 9.10
C LYS A 11 24.11 -22.69 8.19
N GLY A 12 24.88 -23.64 8.73
CA GLY A 12 25.46 -24.81 8.06
C GLY A 12 24.50 -25.87 7.51
N GLN A 13 25.02 -27.05 7.21
CA GLN A 13 24.38 -28.11 6.39
C GLN A 13 22.96 -28.51 6.84
N SER A 14 22.63 -28.44 8.13
CA SER A 14 21.28 -28.72 8.66
C SER A 14 20.24 -27.67 8.27
N ALA A 15 20.61 -26.40 8.18
CA ALA A 15 19.73 -25.32 7.74
C ALA A 15 19.44 -25.42 6.23
N LEU A 16 20.42 -25.88 5.44
CA LEU A 16 20.25 -26.13 4.01
C LEU A 16 19.27 -27.28 3.74
N LEU A 17 19.40 -28.40 4.46
CA LEU A 17 18.48 -29.55 4.34
C LEU A 17 17.04 -29.19 4.77
N ASN A 18 16.88 -28.45 5.87
CA ASN A 18 15.58 -27.95 6.30
C ASN A 18 14.97 -27.01 5.25
N ARG A 19 15.79 -26.16 4.61
CA ARG A 19 15.35 -25.26 3.54
C ARG A 19 14.90 -26.03 2.30
N ILE A 20 15.64 -27.05 1.87
CA ILE A 20 15.24 -27.93 0.75
C ILE A 20 13.91 -28.63 1.06
N GLY A 21 13.73 -29.15 2.28
CA GLY A 21 12.48 -29.76 2.72
C GLY A 21 11.29 -28.79 2.76
N MET A 22 11.51 -27.52 3.11
CA MET A 22 10.46 -26.49 3.04
C MET A 22 10.11 -26.10 1.60
N ILE A 23 11.09 -26.01 0.71
CA ILE A 23 10.89 -25.64 -0.69
C ILE A 23 10.07 -26.72 -1.42
N THR A 24 10.38 -28.01 -1.22
CA THR A 24 9.59 -29.13 -1.78
C THR A 24 8.17 -29.23 -1.19
N LYS A 25 7.98 -28.75 0.04
CA LYS A 25 6.63 -28.57 0.61
C LYS A 25 5.85 -27.42 0.01
N ARG A 26 6.49 -26.44 -0.64
CA ARG A 26 5.82 -25.29 -1.29
C ARG A 26 5.60 -25.51 -2.78
N TYR A 27 6.62 -26.00 -3.48
CA TYR A 27 6.63 -26.12 -4.92
C TYR A 27 6.60 -27.59 -5.38
N GLY A 28 5.98 -27.83 -6.54
CA GLY A 28 5.98 -29.14 -7.20
C GLY A 28 6.93 -29.18 -8.40
N LEU A 29 7.09 -30.35 -9.01
CA LEU A 29 7.78 -30.48 -10.30
C LEU A 29 7.00 -29.83 -11.44
N THR A 30 5.68 -29.67 -11.28
CA THR A 30 4.80 -28.99 -12.22
C THR A 30 4.07 -27.82 -11.52
N PRO A 31 3.51 -26.85 -12.28
CA PRO A 31 2.77 -25.72 -11.71
C PRO A 31 1.48 -26.11 -10.95
N ALA A 32 1.03 -27.37 -11.04
CA ALA A 32 -0.25 -27.82 -10.51
C ALA A 32 -0.44 -27.55 -9.01
N LYS A 33 0.65 -27.55 -8.23
CA LYS A 33 0.60 -27.25 -6.80
C LYS A 33 0.33 -25.77 -6.53
N MET A 34 1.03 -24.88 -7.24
CA MET A 34 0.80 -23.45 -7.16
C MET A 34 -0.58 -23.08 -7.72
N GLN A 35 -1.04 -23.72 -8.79
CA GLN A 35 -2.40 -23.55 -9.31
C GLN A 35 -3.46 -23.87 -8.26
N ARG A 36 -3.34 -25.00 -7.53
CA ARG A 36 -4.29 -25.31 -6.44
C ARG A 36 -4.26 -24.26 -5.33
N ALA A 37 -3.09 -23.69 -5.04
CA ALA A 37 -2.95 -22.63 -4.06
C ALA A 37 -3.65 -21.34 -4.54
N LEU A 38 -3.40 -20.91 -5.78
CA LEU A 38 -4.09 -19.77 -6.39
C LEU A 38 -5.61 -19.99 -6.48
N ASP A 39 -6.06 -21.19 -6.84
CA ASP A 39 -7.49 -21.55 -6.88
C ASP A 39 -8.13 -21.45 -5.48
N GLN A 40 -7.44 -21.90 -4.43
CA GLN A 40 -7.89 -21.73 -3.05
C GLN A 40 -7.95 -20.24 -2.66
N PHE A 41 -6.94 -19.46 -3.04
CA PHE A 41 -6.86 -18.03 -2.76
C PHE A 41 -8.04 -17.28 -3.39
N VAL A 42 -8.26 -17.48 -4.69
CA VAL A 42 -9.37 -16.86 -5.43
C VAL A 42 -10.72 -17.31 -4.88
N LYS A 43 -10.85 -18.58 -4.49
CA LYS A 43 -12.08 -19.08 -3.85
C LYS A 43 -12.37 -18.33 -2.54
N THR A 44 -11.36 -18.07 -1.71
CA THR A 44 -11.52 -17.27 -0.49
C THR A 44 -11.91 -15.83 -0.83
N LEU A 45 -11.19 -15.16 -1.72
CA LEU A 45 -11.46 -13.77 -2.11
C LEU A 45 -12.87 -13.57 -2.67
N ARG A 46 -13.34 -14.50 -3.50
CA ARG A 46 -14.69 -14.47 -4.11
C ARG A 46 -15.81 -14.49 -3.07
N GLN A 47 -15.61 -15.12 -1.91
CA GLN A 47 -16.61 -15.11 -0.83
C GLN A 47 -16.86 -13.72 -0.26
N PHE A 48 -15.89 -12.80 -0.45
CA PHE A 48 -15.93 -11.44 0.05
C PHE A 48 -16.05 -10.40 -1.07
N ASP A 49 -16.28 -10.80 -2.32
CA ASP A 49 -16.40 -9.90 -3.48
C ASP A 49 -15.23 -8.89 -3.57
N CYS A 50 -14.01 -9.43 -3.62
CA CYS A 50 -12.79 -8.65 -3.71
C CYS A 50 -11.72 -9.37 -4.53
N GLY A 51 -10.74 -8.59 -4.99
CA GLY A 51 -9.58 -9.07 -5.74
C GLY A 51 -8.30 -9.07 -4.93
N ALA A 52 -7.20 -9.39 -5.61
CA ALA A 52 -5.85 -9.28 -5.07
C ALA A 52 -4.85 -8.90 -6.16
N THR A 53 -3.66 -8.47 -5.76
CA THR A 53 -2.55 -8.16 -6.65
C THR A 53 -1.39 -9.13 -6.41
N PHE A 54 -0.96 -9.84 -7.45
CA PHE A 54 0.19 -10.73 -7.37
C PHE A 54 1.35 -10.20 -8.22
N PRO A 55 2.37 -9.58 -7.62
CA PRO A 55 3.63 -9.30 -8.30
C PRO A 55 4.30 -10.60 -8.73
N ALA A 56 4.58 -10.77 -10.02
CA ALA A 56 5.20 -11.97 -10.57
C ALA A 56 6.47 -11.64 -11.34
N THR A 57 7.48 -12.51 -11.22
CA THR A 57 8.69 -12.36 -12.04
C THR A 57 8.38 -12.64 -13.51
N ALA A 58 8.89 -11.81 -14.42
CA ALA A 58 8.61 -12.00 -15.83
C ALA A 58 9.13 -13.34 -16.36
N ALA A 59 10.29 -13.81 -15.89
CA ALA A 59 10.81 -15.14 -16.25
C ALA A 59 9.84 -16.28 -15.87
N THR A 60 9.10 -16.14 -14.77
CA THR A 60 8.05 -17.10 -14.39
C THR A 60 6.83 -17.00 -15.30
N VAL A 61 6.42 -15.77 -15.66
CA VAL A 61 5.35 -15.52 -16.63
C VAL A 61 5.68 -16.10 -18.00
N GLU A 62 6.91 -15.90 -18.50
CA GLU A 62 7.38 -16.37 -19.81
C GLU A 62 7.29 -17.90 -19.93
N ARG A 63 7.62 -18.62 -18.85
CA ARG A 63 7.58 -20.10 -18.83
C ARG A 63 6.17 -20.64 -18.70
N HIS A 64 5.26 -19.89 -18.08
CA HIS A 64 3.94 -20.38 -17.68
C HIS A 64 2.80 -19.38 -17.95
N PRO A 65 2.69 -18.78 -19.15
CA PRO A 65 1.76 -17.69 -19.41
C PRO A 65 0.29 -18.12 -19.20
N ALA A 66 -0.09 -19.27 -19.78
CA ALA A 66 -1.45 -19.82 -19.65
C ALA A 66 -1.85 -20.20 -18.21
N VAL A 67 -0.88 -20.38 -17.31
CA VAL A 67 -1.18 -20.66 -15.90
C VAL A 67 -1.71 -19.42 -15.20
N LEU A 68 -1.10 -18.26 -15.48
CA LEU A 68 -1.38 -17.01 -14.79
C LEU A 68 -2.47 -16.19 -15.47
N GLU A 69 -2.46 -16.14 -16.81
CA GLU A 69 -3.40 -15.34 -17.63
C GLU A 69 -4.87 -15.53 -17.21
N LYS A 70 -5.29 -16.77 -16.96
CA LYS A 70 -6.67 -17.13 -16.60
C LYS A 70 -7.17 -16.54 -15.27
N TYR A 71 -6.28 -16.01 -14.43
CA TYR A 71 -6.67 -15.40 -13.15
C TYR A 71 -7.05 -13.92 -13.31
N GLN A 72 -6.63 -13.25 -14.39
CA GLN A 72 -7.03 -11.86 -14.65
C GLN A 72 -8.55 -11.70 -14.76
N THR A 73 -9.23 -12.68 -15.37
CA THR A 73 -10.70 -12.70 -15.45
C THR A 73 -11.39 -13.06 -14.13
N GLN A 74 -10.62 -13.24 -13.05
CA GLN A 74 -11.10 -13.59 -11.71
C GLN A 74 -10.74 -12.52 -10.68
N ASP A 75 -10.63 -11.25 -11.14
CA ASP A 75 -10.34 -10.09 -10.31
C ASP A 75 -8.94 -10.12 -9.66
N ILE A 76 -7.99 -10.77 -10.34
CA ILE A 76 -6.59 -10.80 -9.93
C ILE A 76 -5.77 -9.90 -10.84
N GLU A 77 -5.17 -8.88 -10.25
CA GLU A 77 -4.14 -8.08 -10.89
C GLU A 77 -2.80 -8.83 -10.84
N PHE A 78 -2.02 -8.73 -11.91
CA PHE A 78 -0.60 -9.06 -11.86
C PHE A 78 0.25 -7.80 -11.99
N ALA A 79 1.28 -7.70 -11.16
CA ALA A 79 2.29 -6.64 -11.23
C ALA A 79 3.65 -7.23 -11.64
N VAL A 80 4.56 -6.42 -12.14
CA VAL A 80 5.91 -6.87 -12.48
C VAL A 80 6.75 -6.97 -11.21
N HIS A 81 7.33 -8.13 -10.95
CA HIS A 81 8.28 -8.37 -9.84
C HIS A 81 9.73 -8.47 -10.31
N GLY A 82 10.09 -7.61 -11.27
CA GLY A 82 11.32 -7.71 -12.06
C GLY A 82 11.26 -8.78 -13.15
N TYR A 83 12.23 -8.75 -14.07
CA TYR A 83 12.46 -9.82 -15.04
C TYR A 83 12.80 -11.14 -14.33
N THR A 84 13.84 -11.10 -13.49
CA THR A 84 14.23 -12.16 -12.55
C THR A 84 14.32 -11.62 -11.13
N HIS A 85 14.29 -12.51 -10.13
CA HIS A 85 14.32 -12.14 -8.71
C HIS A 85 15.75 -11.75 -8.22
N VAL A 86 16.24 -10.59 -8.64
CA VAL A 86 17.53 -9.98 -8.25
C VAL A 86 17.33 -8.66 -7.53
N ASP A 87 18.35 -8.16 -6.82
CA ASP A 87 18.28 -6.85 -6.17
C ASP A 87 18.48 -5.72 -7.18
N TYR A 88 17.38 -5.10 -7.61
CA TYR A 88 17.37 -4.02 -8.61
C TYR A 88 18.09 -2.75 -8.13
N SER A 89 18.18 -2.53 -6.81
CA SER A 89 18.89 -1.36 -6.25
C SER A 89 20.40 -1.42 -6.50
N GLN A 90 20.92 -2.60 -6.85
CA GLN A 90 22.35 -2.86 -7.08
C GLN A 90 22.69 -3.02 -8.57
N LEU A 91 21.70 -2.95 -9.48
CA LEU A 91 21.93 -3.02 -10.91
C LEU A 91 22.38 -1.66 -11.45
N ALA A 92 23.15 -1.66 -12.53
CA ALA A 92 23.46 -0.44 -13.25
C ALA A 92 22.17 0.18 -13.83
N PRO A 93 22.05 1.52 -13.94
CA PRO A 93 20.84 2.15 -14.47
C PRO A 93 20.40 1.63 -15.85
N GLU A 94 21.33 1.36 -16.77
CA GLU A 94 20.97 0.81 -18.09
C GLU A 94 20.43 -0.63 -17.99
N GLU A 95 20.95 -1.41 -17.04
CA GLU A 95 20.49 -2.78 -16.76
C GLU A 95 19.11 -2.78 -16.12
N GLN A 96 18.82 -1.82 -15.22
CA GLN A 96 17.47 -1.61 -14.66
C GLN A 96 16.45 -1.39 -15.78
N LEU A 97 16.70 -0.43 -16.67
CA LEU A 97 15.82 -0.13 -17.81
C LEU A 97 15.65 -1.34 -18.72
N THR A 98 16.75 -2.01 -19.08
CA THR A 98 16.70 -3.22 -19.92
C THR A 98 15.83 -4.31 -19.30
N HIS A 99 15.99 -4.56 -18.00
CA HIS A 99 15.18 -5.55 -17.28
C HIS A 99 13.70 -5.14 -17.19
N LEU A 100 13.41 -3.87 -16.88
CA LEU A 100 12.06 -3.35 -16.77
C LEU A 100 11.33 -3.42 -18.12
N HIS A 101 11.96 -2.93 -19.18
CA HIS A 101 11.43 -3.00 -20.55
C HIS A 101 11.14 -4.45 -20.95
N ARG A 102 12.13 -5.35 -20.78
CA ARG A 102 11.98 -6.76 -21.11
C ARG A 102 10.85 -7.43 -20.31
N ALA A 103 10.73 -7.11 -19.02
CA ALA A 103 9.65 -7.63 -18.20
C ALA A 103 8.28 -7.21 -18.74
N ARG A 104 8.12 -5.94 -19.15
CA ARG A 104 6.87 -5.46 -19.76
C ARG A 104 6.55 -6.17 -21.08
N GLU A 105 7.55 -6.39 -21.93
CA GLU A 105 7.37 -7.16 -23.18
C GLU A 105 6.84 -8.57 -22.90
N VAL A 106 7.41 -9.26 -21.91
CA VAL A 106 7.00 -10.62 -21.54
C VAL A 106 5.56 -10.65 -21.04
N PHE A 107 5.18 -9.73 -20.15
CA PHE A 107 3.80 -9.63 -19.67
C PHE A 107 2.82 -9.34 -20.81
N ALA A 108 3.16 -8.40 -21.68
CA ALA A 108 2.34 -8.08 -22.86
C ALA A 108 2.20 -9.28 -23.81
N ALA A 109 3.29 -10.00 -24.08
CA ALA A 109 3.28 -11.20 -24.91
C ALA A 109 2.46 -12.36 -24.29
N ALA A 110 2.38 -12.40 -22.96
CA ALA A 110 1.56 -13.37 -22.22
C ALA A 110 0.07 -12.97 -22.14
N GLY A 111 -0.34 -11.83 -22.70
CA GLY A 111 -1.70 -11.32 -22.57
C GLY A 111 -2.03 -10.83 -21.15
N ILE A 112 -1.01 -10.53 -20.35
CA ILE A 112 -1.16 -10.09 -18.96
C ILE A 112 -0.93 -8.58 -18.86
N THR A 113 -1.96 -7.86 -18.43
CA THR A 113 -1.85 -6.42 -18.16
C THR A 113 -1.17 -6.23 -16.82
N ALA A 114 -0.01 -5.58 -16.82
CA ALA A 114 0.70 -5.20 -15.60
C ALA A 114 1.08 -3.72 -15.66
N VAL A 115 0.46 -2.94 -14.77
CA VAL A 115 0.70 -1.49 -14.65
C VAL A 115 1.53 -1.13 -13.42
N GLY A 116 1.79 -2.10 -12.55
CA GLY A 116 2.55 -1.93 -11.31
C GLY A 116 3.88 -2.64 -11.29
N PHE A 117 4.73 -2.22 -10.36
CA PHE A 117 6.02 -2.86 -10.08
C PHE A 117 6.21 -3.11 -8.57
N ARG A 118 6.75 -4.27 -8.19
CA ARG A 118 7.30 -4.51 -6.84
C ARG A 118 8.72 -5.02 -6.98
N SER A 119 9.66 -4.38 -6.32
CA SER A 119 11.04 -4.82 -6.27
C SER A 119 11.14 -6.14 -5.52
N PRO A 120 11.88 -7.11 -6.06
CA PRO A 120 12.42 -8.22 -5.27
C PRO A 120 13.04 -7.72 -3.96
N TYR A 121 12.71 -8.41 -2.86
CA TYR A 121 13.19 -8.07 -1.52
C TYR A 121 12.76 -6.69 -0.99
N LEU A 122 11.79 -6.02 -1.64
CA LEU A 122 11.34 -4.67 -1.29
C LEU A 122 12.47 -3.61 -1.34
N ARG A 123 13.54 -3.88 -2.08
CA ARG A 123 14.69 -2.97 -2.20
C ARG A 123 14.37 -1.80 -3.12
N GLN A 124 14.85 -0.63 -2.75
CA GLN A 124 14.56 0.63 -3.44
C GLN A 124 15.83 1.47 -3.62
N SER A 125 15.82 2.33 -4.64
CA SER A 125 16.79 3.41 -4.84
C SER A 125 16.15 4.50 -5.70
N ASN A 126 16.61 5.74 -5.57
CA ASN A 126 16.05 6.87 -6.35
C ASN A 126 16.17 6.64 -7.87
N HIS A 127 17.30 6.08 -8.33
CA HIS A 127 17.49 5.77 -9.75
C HIS A 127 16.51 4.70 -10.26
N LEU A 128 16.20 3.69 -9.44
CA LEU A 128 15.23 2.67 -9.79
C LEU A 128 13.82 3.26 -9.93
N TYR A 129 13.43 4.19 -9.07
CA TYR A 129 12.10 4.81 -9.13
C TYR A 129 11.94 5.65 -10.39
N ALA A 130 12.98 6.41 -10.75
CA ALA A 130 13.03 7.14 -12.01
C ALA A 130 12.94 6.21 -13.23
N ALA A 131 13.62 5.06 -13.20
CA ALA A 131 13.55 4.06 -14.26
C ALA A 131 12.16 3.42 -14.37
N ILE A 132 11.53 3.08 -13.24
CA ILE A 132 10.15 2.54 -13.20
C ILE A 132 9.15 3.55 -13.79
N GLU A 133 9.25 4.83 -13.40
CA GLU A 133 8.39 5.88 -13.96
C GLU A 133 8.62 6.04 -15.48
N ALA A 134 9.88 6.08 -15.93
CA ALA A 134 10.22 6.24 -17.34
C ALA A 134 9.72 5.08 -18.22
N GLU A 135 9.68 3.87 -17.67
CA GLU A 135 9.13 2.68 -18.33
C GLU A 135 7.59 2.65 -18.34
N GLY A 136 6.93 3.65 -17.75
CA GLY A 136 5.48 3.83 -17.83
C GLY A 136 4.67 3.03 -16.82
N PHE A 137 5.27 2.56 -15.73
CA PHE A 137 4.52 1.98 -14.62
C PHE A 137 3.71 3.07 -13.90
N SER A 138 2.49 2.73 -13.49
CA SER A 138 1.57 3.65 -12.79
C SER A 138 1.80 3.66 -11.27
N TYR A 139 2.35 2.58 -10.73
CA TYR A 139 2.64 2.49 -9.30
C TYR A 139 3.79 1.52 -9.01
N VAL A 140 4.34 1.69 -7.81
CA VAL A 140 5.33 0.82 -7.20
C VAL A 140 4.90 0.49 -5.77
N SER A 141 5.29 -0.67 -5.24
CA SER A 141 4.92 -1.09 -3.89
C SER A 141 6.08 -1.76 -3.16
N ASN A 142 7.00 -0.94 -2.65
CA ASN A 142 8.23 -1.41 -2.03
C ASN A 142 8.36 -1.00 -0.57
N GLN A 143 7.84 0.14 -0.14
CA GLN A 143 8.15 0.72 1.17
C GLN A 143 7.58 -0.13 2.31
N PRO A 144 8.40 -0.84 3.12
CA PRO A 144 7.85 -1.62 4.21
C PRO A 144 7.52 -0.74 5.42
N ILE A 145 6.34 -0.97 6.00
CA ILE A 145 5.82 -0.34 7.22
C ILE A 145 5.59 -1.42 8.27
N LEU A 146 6.28 -1.31 9.39
CA LEU A 146 6.17 -2.23 10.52
C LEU A 146 5.08 -1.78 11.50
N TRP A 147 4.07 -2.62 11.66
CA TRP A 147 3.02 -2.46 12.66
C TRP A 147 3.44 -3.13 13.97
N ASN A 148 3.45 -2.35 15.06
CA ASN A 148 3.86 -2.82 16.39
C ASN A 148 2.69 -3.57 17.06
N VAL A 149 2.35 -4.75 16.52
CA VAL A 149 1.22 -5.59 16.95
C VAL A 149 1.64 -6.91 17.62
N LEU A 150 2.94 -7.21 17.64
CA LEU A 150 3.49 -8.43 18.23
C LEU A 150 4.06 -8.15 19.62
N ASP A 151 3.83 -9.08 20.55
CA ASP A 151 4.55 -9.14 21.83
C ASP A 151 5.92 -9.80 21.60
N ILE A 152 6.94 -8.96 21.37
CA ILE A 152 8.31 -9.42 21.06
C ILE A 152 8.98 -10.04 22.28
N ASP A 153 8.69 -9.53 23.48
CA ASP A 153 9.26 -10.03 24.73
C ASP A 153 8.73 -11.43 25.06
N GLY A 154 7.49 -11.74 24.65
CA GLY A 154 6.88 -13.06 24.75
C GLY A 154 7.40 -14.10 23.74
N LEU A 155 8.22 -13.72 22.75
CA LEU A 155 8.76 -14.66 21.77
C LEU A 155 9.88 -15.53 22.34
N THR A 156 10.04 -16.74 21.79
CA THR A 156 11.22 -17.58 22.09
C THR A 156 12.51 -16.87 21.64
N PRO A 157 13.68 -17.17 22.22
CA PRO A 157 14.95 -16.57 21.78
C PRO A 157 15.26 -16.77 20.29
N THR A 158 14.84 -17.92 19.73
CA THR A 158 14.97 -18.18 18.29
C THR A 158 14.02 -17.31 17.47
N GLY A 159 12.79 -17.12 17.95
CA GLY A 159 11.79 -16.22 17.35
C GLY A 159 12.24 -14.77 17.38
N GLN A 160 12.74 -14.26 18.51
CA GLN A 160 13.31 -12.91 18.63
C GLN A 160 14.45 -12.68 17.64
N ALA A 161 15.41 -13.61 17.56
CA ALA A 161 16.50 -13.53 16.58
C ALA A 161 16.00 -13.68 15.13
N GLY A 162 14.91 -14.40 14.90
CA GLY A 162 14.25 -14.52 13.59
C GLY A 162 13.61 -13.22 13.15
N TYR A 163 12.87 -12.60 14.05
CA TYR A 163 12.23 -11.31 13.89
C TYR A 163 13.25 -10.20 13.64
N GLN A 164 14.28 -10.08 14.49
CA GLN A 164 15.30 -9.05 14.34
C GLN A 164 15.98 -9.12 12.97
N ARG A 165 16.31 -10.34 12.49
CA ARG A 165 16.87 -10.51 11.15
C ARG A 165 15.94 -10.03 10.03
N ALA A 166 14.62 -10.16 10.20
CA ALA A 166 13.65 -9.64 9.23
C ALA A 166 13.62 -8.11 9.27
N ILE A 167 13.64 -7.51 10.46
CA ILE A 167 13.71 -6.05 10.62
C ILE A 167 15.00 -5.50 10.01
N ASP A 168 16.16 -6.10 10.29
CA ASP A 168 17.44 -5.69 9.71
C ASP A 168 17.45 -5.84 8.18
N PHE A 169 16.76 -6.86 7.67
CA PHE A 169 16.70 -7.12 6.24
C PHE A 169 15.85 -6.09 5.51
N TYR A 170 14.60 -5.89 5.96
CA TYR A 170 13.64 -5.00 5.30
C TYR A 170 13.86 -3.53 5.63
N ALA A 171 14.52 -3.22 6.76
CA ALA A 171 14.69 -1.87 7.29
C ALA A 171 13.38 -1.04 7.24
N PRO A 172 12.29 -1.54 7.84
CA PRO A 172 10.99 -0.88 7.73
C PRO A 172 10.92 0.42 8.52
N TRP A 173 10.07 1.34 8.06
CA TRP A 173 9.59 2.39 8.95
C TRP A 173 8.64 1.82 9.96
N GLU A 174 8.67 2.30 11.20
CA GLU A 174 7.60 2.03 12.13
C GLU A 174 6.32 2.78 11.71
N ALA A 175 5.18 2.10 11.80
CA ALA A 175 3.87 2.72 11.59
C ALA A 175 3.65 3.90 12.55
N SER A 176 4.26 3.90 13.74
CA SER A 176 4.23 5.04 14.68
C SER A 176 4.94 6.31 14.17
N LYS A 177 5.77 6.21 13.12
CA LYS A 177 6.58 7.32 12.59
C LYS A 177 6.19 7.70 11.17
N ARG A 178 5.92 6.70 10.32
CA ARG A 178 5.55 6.87 8.90
C ARG A 178 4.12 6.43 8.67
N LEU A 179 3.41 7.15 7.80
CA LEU A 179 2.05 6.81 7.39
C LEU A 179 2.07 5.59 6.47
N SER A 180 1.19 4.64 6.69
CA SER A 180 0.88 3.59 5.73
C SER A 180 -0.13 4.13 4.72
N LEU A 181 0.28 5.08 3.88
CA LEU A 181 -0.56 5.68 2.83
C LEU A 181 0.20 5.75 1.50
N PRO A 182 -0.50 5.69 0.35
CA PRO A 182 0.12 5.92 -0.93
C PRO A 182 0.74 7.33 -1.02
N GLN A 183 1.83 7.45 -1.77
CA GLN A 183 2.49 8.73 -2.06
C GLN A 183 2.69 8.88 -3.57
N LEU A 184 2.24 9.99 -4.13
CA LEU A 184 2.44 10.33 -5.53
C LEU A 184 3.74 11.13 -5.67
N TYR A 185 4.68 10.55 -6.42
CA TYR A 185 5.90 11.20 -6.88
C TYR A 185 5.78 11.39 -8.39
N ASN A 186 5.63 12.65 -8.83
CA ASN A 186 5.31 12.96 -10.22
C ASN A 186 4.07 12.18 -10.70
N GLN A 187 4.23 11.18 -11.57
CA GLN A 187 3.15 10.35 -12.09
C GLN A 187 3.08 8.96 -11.43
N LEU A 188 4.09 8.59 -10.63
CA LEU A 188 4.25 7.28 -10.03
C LEU A 188 3.72 7.26 -8.59
N VAL A 189 2.81 6.34 -8.29
CA VAL A 189 2.30 6.13 -6.92
C VAL A 189 3.14 5.08 -6.19
N GLU A 190 3.79 5.43 -5.09
CA GLU A 190 4.35 4.47 -4.12
C GLU A 190 3.25 4.01 -3.17
N ILE A 191 3.00 2.70 -3.08
CA ILE A 191 2.03 2.09 -2.18
C ILE A 191 2.77 1.26 -1.12
N PRO A 192 2.71 1.63 0.17
CA PRO A 192 3.45 0.94 1.21
C PRO A 192 2.96 -0.49 1.41
N VAL A 193 3.83 -1.29 2.02
CA VAL A 193 3.66 -2.71 2.27
C VAL A 193 3.67 -2.97 3.78
N SER A 194 2.71 -3.72 4.31
CA SER A 194 2.62 -3.94 5.76
C SER A 194 3.43 -5.15 6.23
N LEU A 195 4.19 -4.96 7.31
CA LEU A 195 4.86 -5.99 8.10
C LEU A 195 4.30 -6.00 9.53
N PRO A 196 4.29 -7.15 10.23
CA PRO A 196 4.78 -8.46 9.78
C PRO A 196 3.85 -9.13 8.76
N ASP A 197 4.43 -9.73 7.73
CA ASP A 197 3.76 -10.49 6.67
C ASP A 197 3.67 -11.99 7.00
N ASP A 198 3.14 -12.79 6.06
CA ASP A 198 3.08 -14.24 6.19
C ASP A 198 4.46 -14.90 6.36
N GLU A 199 5.52 -14.39 5.71
CA GLU A 199 6.89 -14.92 5.86
C GLU A 199 7.41 -14.74 7.29
N ILE A 200 7.29 -13.53 7.85
CA ILE A 200 7.73 -13.27 9.23
C ILE A 200 6.94 -14.15 10.20
N LEU A 201 5.61 -14.15 10.07
CA LEU A 201 4.75 -14.87 11.00
C LEU A 201 4.97 -16.38 10.93
N ILE A 202 5.16 -16.95 9.73
CA ILE A 202 5.26 -18.40 9.57
C ILE A 202 6.70 -18.89 9.67
N ASP A 203 7.61 -18.31 8.88
CA ASP A 203 8.96 -18.87 8.68
C ASP A 203 9.93 -18.38 9.76
N ARG A 204 9.72 -17.17 10.31
CA ARG A 204 10.59 -16.61 11.37
C ARG A 204 10.06 -16.92 12.76
N LEU A 205 8.74 -16.81 12.95
CA LEU A 205 8.12 -16.94 14.26
C LEU A 205 7.47 -18.30 14.52
N GLY A 206 7.29 -19.14 13.48
CA GLY A 206 6.64 -20.45 13.64
C GLY A 206 5.15 -20.33 13.98
N GLY A 207 4.51 -19.22 13.60
CA GLY A 207 3.14 -18.89 13.93
C GLY A 207 2.13 -19.93 13.46
N ASN A 208 1.12 -20.16 14.30
CA ASN A 208 -0.07 -20.94 13.98
C ASN A 208 -1.19 -20.04 13.42
N THR A 209 -2.28 -20.65 12.96
CA THR A 209 -3.44 -19.93 12.41
C THR A 209 -3.95 -18.84 13.35
N ASP A 210 -4.12 -19.14 14.64
CA ASP A 210 -4.63 -18.17 15.62
C ASP A 210 -3.72 -16.94 15.76
N SER A 211 -2.41 -17.13 15.82
CA SER A 211 -1.45 -16.04 15.90
C SER A 211 -1.47 -15.17 14.64
N ILE A 212 -1.51 -15.78 13.44
CA ILE A 212 -1.59 -15.08 12.16
C ILE A 212 -2.86 -14.24 12.09
N THR A 213 -4.00 -14.85 12.41
CA THR A 213 -5.31 -14.19 12.44
C THR A 213 -5.30 -12.98 13.37
N LYS A 214 -4.89 -13.17 14.63
CA LYS A 214 -4.85 -12.09 15.63
C LYS A 214 -3.92 -10.95 15.20
N THR A 215 -2.76 -11.26 14.65
CA THR A 215 -1.82 -10.25 14.15
C THR A 215 -2.45 -9.42 13.04
N TRP A 216 -2.99 -10.06 11.99
CA TRP A 216 -3.56 -9.32 10.86
C TRP A 216 -4.82 -8.54 11.23
N GLN A 217 -5.68 -9.06 12.11
CA GLN A 217 -6.83 -8.31 12.65
C GLN A 217 -6.38 -7.09 13.44
N SER A 218 -5.30 -7.22 14.24
CA SER A 218 -4.73 -6.08 14.97
C SER A 218 -4.19 -5.01 14.02
N ILE A 219 -3.54 -5.40 12.91
CA ILE A 219 -3.07 -4.46 11.88
C ILE A 219 -4.27 -3.77 11.20
N LEU A 220 -5.29 -4.53 10.81
CA LEU A 220 -6.51 -3.98 10.22
C LEU A 220 -7.17 -2.95 11.14
N SER A 221 -7.31 -3.27 12.43
CA SER A 221 -7.89 -2.39 13.43
C SER A 221 -7.09 -1.09 13.59
N GLN A 222 -5.76 -1.16 13.71
CA GLN A 222 -4.90 0.02 13.78
C GLN A 222 -4.96 0.87 12.50
N ALA A 223 -4.88 0.23 11.33
CA ALA A 223 -4.98 0.92 10.03
C ALA A 223 -6.35 1.59 9.87
N HIS A 224 -7.44 0.94 10.28
CA HIS A 224 -8.78 1.52 10.28
C HIS A 224 -8.88 2.74 11.20
N GLN A 225 -8.44 2.62 12.45
CA GLN A 225 -8.45 3.72 13.41
C GLN A 225 -7.69 4.95 12.88
N GLN A 226 -6.54 4.74 12.25
CA GLN A 226 -5.69 5.81 11.70
C GLN A 226 -6.14 6.30 10.32
N GLY A 227 -7.09 5.61 9.67
CA GLY A 227 -7.54 5.91 8.32
C GLY A 227 -6.48 5.64 7.24
N GLU A 228 -5.65 4.63 7.47
CA GLU A 228 -4.48 4.23 6.69
C GLU A 228 -4.73 2.95 5.88
N LEU A 229 -3.78 2.57 5.03
CA LEU A 229 -3.83 1.38 4.20
C LEU A 229 -3.20 0.19 4.92
N PHE A 230 -3.91 -0.95 4.92
CA PHE A 230 -3.31 -2.24 5.19
C PHE A 230 -3.03 -2.97 3.87
N THR A 231 -1.76 -3.02 3.45
CA THR A 231 -1.33 -3.85 2.31
C THR A 231 -0.85 -5.21 2.84
N LEU A 232 -1.76 -6.17 2.94
CA LEU A 232 -1.48 -7.51 3.42
C LEU A 232 -0.67 -8.29 2.39
N GLN A 233 0.48 -8.81 2.80
CA GLN A 233 1.28 -9.73 1.99
C GLN A 233 1.03 -11.17 2.46
N LEU A 234 0.49 -11.97 1.55
CA LEU A 234 0.28 -13.40 1.69
C LEU A 234 0.71 -14.09 0.40
N HIS A 235 1.86 -14.75 0.44
CA HIS A 235 2.37 -15.48 -0.70
C HIS A 235 1.46 -16.67 -1.02
N PRO A 236 1.09 -16.90 -2.30
CA PRO A 236 0.12 -17.93 -2.64
C PRO A 236 0.48 -19.33 -2.14
N GLU A 237 1.76 -19.72 -2.11
CA GLU A 237 2.17 -21.04 -1.60
C GLU A 237 1.85 -21.27 -0.11
N ARG A 238 1.57 -20.20 0.66
CA ARG A 238 1.23 -20.29 2.10
C ARG A 238 -0.27 -20.24 2.36
N ILE A 239 -1.12 -20.04 1.34
CA ILE A 239 -2.58 -19.87 1.51
C ILE A 239 -3.24 -21.02 2.28
N ALA A 240 -2.78 -22.26 2.13
CA ALA A 240 -3.33 -23.40 2.84
C ALA A 240 -3.25 -23.27 4.37
N ARG A 241 -2.28 -22.50 4.89
CA ARG A 241 -2.13 -22.19 6.32
C ARG A 241 -2.77 -20.87 6.73
N CYS A 242 -3.12 -20.02 5.77
CA CYS A 242 -3.54 -18.65 5.99
C CYS A 242 -4.99 -18.37 5.58
N ALA A 243 -5.67 -19.30 4.92
CA ALA A 243 -7.02 -19.08 4.40
C ALA A 243 -8.02 -18.66 5.49
N ASP A 244 -7.93 -19.24 6.69
CA ASP A 244 -8.79 -18.87 7.82
C ASP A 244 -8.46 -17.46 8.32
N GLY A 245 -7.17 -17.12 8.43
CA GLY A 245 -6.74 -15.77 8.81
C GLY A 245 -7.11 -14.70 7.79
N LEU A 246 -6.97 -15.00 6.49
CA LEU A 246 -7.42 -14.12 5.41
C LEU A 246 -8.94 -13.92 5.49
N SER A 247 -9.70 -15.00 5.66
CA SER A 247 -11.17 -14.92 5.78
C SER A 247 -11.60 -14.13 7.01
N ALA A 248 -10.91 -14.28 8.14
CA ALA A 248 -11.20 -13.53 9.37
C ALA A 248 -10.97 -12.02 9.18
N VAL A 249 -9.84 -11.63 8.57
CA VAL A 249 -9.52 -10.22 8.28
C VAL A 249 -10.52 -9.61 7.29
N LEU A 250 -10.86 -10.32 6.22
CA LEU A 250 -11.85 -9.85 5.24
C LEU A 250 -13.25 -9.72 5.87
N SER A 251 -13.64 -10.68 6.70
CA SER A 251 -14.90 -10.64 7.45
C SER A 251 -14.94 -9.42 8.38
N GLU A 252 -13.89 -9.20 9.17
CA GLU A 252 -13.79 -8.03 10.04
C GLU A 252 -13.85 -6.72 9.25
N ALA A 253 -13.08 -6.60 8.17
CA ALA A 253 -13.07 -5.40 7.32
C ALA A 253 -14.46 -5.03 6.79
N ARG A 254 -15.31 -6.02 6.48
CA ARG A 254 -16.70 -5.78 6.02
C ARG A 254 -17.64 -5.30 7.15
N THR A 255 -17.31 -5.55 8.42
CA THR A 255 -18.11 -5.11 9.58
C THR A 255 -17.77 -3.70 10.08
N LEU A 256 -16.54 -3.24 9.86
CA LEU A 256 -16.06 -1.94 10.34
C LEU A 256 -16.84 -0.74 9.74
N ARG A 257 -16.99 0.33 10.53
CA ARG A 257 -17.66 1.59 10.14
C ARG A 257 -16.87 2.82 10.64
N PRO A 258 -16.73 3.90 9.82
CA PRO A 258 -16.97 3.96 8.38
C PRO A 258 -16.24 2.84 7.62
N SER A 259 -16.69 2.51 6.41
CA SER A 259 -16.27 1.29 5.71
C SER A 259 -14.76 1.22 5.45
N VAL A 260 -14.26 -0.01 5.24
CA VAL A 260 -12.94 -0.27 4.67
C VAL A 260 -13.10 -0.45 3.15
N TRP A 261 -12.31 0.27 2.36
CA TRP A 261 -12.25 0.04 0.92
C TRP A 261 -11.28 -1.12 0.62
N ILE A 262 -11.83 -2.27 0.20
CA ILE A 262 -11.02 -3.43 -0.20
C ILE A 262 -10.76 -3.31 -1.70
N ALA A 263 -9.49 -3.21 -2.10
CA ALA A 263 -9.10 -2.93 -3.49
C ALA A 263 -7.74 -3.51 -3.85
N ARG A 264 -7.54 -3.75 -5.14
CA ARG A 264 -6.24 -4.07 -5.72
C ARG A 264 -5.32 -2.85 -5.76
N LEU A 265 -4.03 -3.08 -6.01
CA LEU A 265 -3.04 -2.01 -6.05
C LEU A 265 -3.24 -1.07 -7.27
N ASP A 266 -3.61 -1.59 -8.45
CA ASP A 266 -3.99 -0.76 -9.61
C ASP A 266 -5.13 0.20 -9.30
N GLU A 267 -6.17 -0.29 -8.61
CA GLU A 267 -7.33 0.51 -8.21
C GLU A 267 -6.94 1.61 -7.21
N ILE A 268 -6.12 1.27 -6.21
CA ILE A 268 -5.59 2.24 -5.23
C ILE A 268 -4.75 3.31 -5.95
N ALA A 269 -3.87 2.92 -6.86
CA ALA A 269 -3.03 3.84 -7.62
C ALA A 269 -3.86 4.76 -8.53
N ALA A 270 -4.86 4.21 -9.22
CA ALA A 270 -5.76 4.97 -10.08
C ALA A 270 -6.57 5.99 -9.25
N TRP A 271 -7.14 5.55 -8.13
CA TRP A 271 -7.86 6.43 -7.21
C TRP A 271 -6.97 7.55 -6.66
N TRP A 272 -5.77 7.22 -6.19
CA TRP A 272 -4.89 8.20 -5.58
C TRP A 272 -4.51 9.32 -6.56
N ARG A 273 -4.17 8.96 -7.81
CA ARG A 273 -3.91 9.94 -8.89
C ARG A 273 -5.15 10.76 -9.25
N ALA A 274 -6.29 10.10 -9.46
CA ALA A 274 -7.51 10.78 -9.86
C ALA A 274 -8.00 11.76 -8.77
N ARG A 275 -7.89 11.37 -7.49
CA ARG A 275 -8.23 12.24 -6.36
C ARG A 275 -7.23 13.37 -6.19
N ALA A 276 -5.94 13.13 -6.36
CA ALA A 276 -4.92 14.18 -6.30
C ALA A 276 -5.11 15.26 -7.38
N ALA A 277 -5.73 14.91 -8.50
CA ALA A 277 -6.10 15.83 -9.57
C ALA A 277 -7.45 16.57 -9.34
N ALA A 278 -8.19 16.23 -8.28
CA ALA A 278 -9.46 16.90 -7.98
C ALA A 278 -9.21 18.37 -7.61
N THR A 279 -10.10 19.25 -8.07
CA THR A 279 -10.06 20.68 -7.77
C THR A 279 -11.15 21.03 -6.76
N VAL A 280 -10.79 21.82 -5.75
CA VAL A 280 -11.75 22.37 -4.80
C VAL A 280 -11.60 23.87 -4.77
N GLU A 281 -12.68 24.57 -5.13
CA GLU A 281 -12.75 26.02 -5.08
C GLU A 281 -13.52 26.46 -3.84
N ILE A 282 -12.93 27.37 -3.07
CA ILE A 282 -13.60 28.04 -1.95
C ILE A 282 -13.60 29.53 -2.23
N THR A 283 -14.79 30.09 -2.49
CA THR A 283 -14.96 31.52 -2.78
C THR A 283 -15.81 32.20 -1.72
N SER A 284 -15.49 33.45 -1.37
CA SER A 284 -16.31 34.21 -0.43
C SER A 284 -17.61 34.64 -1.13
N SER A 285 -18.75 34.38 -0.48
CA SER A 285 -20.07 34.85 -0.90
C SER A 285 -20.64 35.92 0.05
N GLY A 286 -19.78 36.47 0.92
CA GLY A 286 -20.11 37.46 1.94
C GLY A 286 -19.36 37.20 3.25
N GLU A 287 -19.56 38.07 4.23
CA GLU A 287 -18.91 37.95 5.54
C GLU A 287 -19.22 36.61 6.22
N GLY A 288 -18.18 35.83 6.51
CA GLY A 288 -18.29 34.51 7.12
C GLY A 288 -19.03 33.46 6.29
N LYS A 289 -19.24 33.70 4.99
CA LYS A 289 -19.93 32.80 4.06
C LYS A 289 -19.01 32.41 2.91
N TRP A 290 -18.94 31.11 2.66
CA TRP A 290 -18.06 30.50 1.68
C TRP A 290 -18.87 29.59 0.77
N HIS A 291 -18.72 29.75 -0.54
CA HIS A 291 -19.21 28.81 -1.52
C HIS A 291 -18.11 27.79 -1.82
N VAL A 292 -18.46 26.50 -1.74
CA VAL A 292 -17.52 25.40 -2.01
C VAL A 292 -18.00 24.64 -3.24
N ALA A 293 -17.13 24.48 -4.23
CA ALA A 293 -17.36 23.66 -5.41
C ALA A 293 -16.22 22.64 -5.56
N VAL A 294 -16.57 21.38 -5.73
CA VAL A 294 -15.65 20.25 -5.87
C VAL A 294 -15.85 19.62 -7.24
N ASP A 295 -14.80 19.56 -8.03
CA ASP A 295 -14.72 18.73 -9.23
C ASP A 295 -13.67 17.63 -9.01
N GLY A 296 -14.08 16.38 -9.16
CA GLY A 296 -13.26 15.24 -8.78
C GLY A 296 -13.83 13.90 -9.24
N PRO A 297 -13.07 12.81 -9.04
CA PRO A 297 -13.47 11.50 -9.53
C PRO A 297 -14.76 11.01 -8.86
N ARG A 298 -15.47 10.11 -9.54
CA ARG A 298 -16.63 9.43 -8.95
C ARG A 298 -16.23 8.76 -7.63
N GLY A 299 -17.02 9.01 -6.58
CA GLY A 299 -16.74 8.54 -5.23
C GLY A 299 -15.93 9.51 -4.38
N ALA A 300 -15.55 10.69 -4.91
CA ALA A 300 -15.00 11.77 -4.09
C ALA A 300 -16.01 12.17 -3.00
N THR A 301 -15.53 12.17 -1.75
CA THR A 301 -16.34 12.50 -0.58
C THR A 301 -15.78 13.72 0.09
N VAL A 302 -16.63 14.72 0.31
CA VAL A 302 -16.28 15.93 1.05
C VAL A 302 -16.60 15.72 2.53
N LEU A 303 -15.61 15.95 3.38
CA LEU A 303 -15.72 15.88 4.82
C LEU A 303 -15.60 17.29 5.40
N ALA A 304 -16.42 17.59 6.38
CA ALA A 304 -16.42 18.88 7.03
C ALA A 304 -16.66 18.80 8.54
N ARG A 305 -15.92 19.60 9.30
CA ARG A 305 -16.07 19.74 10.76
C ARG A 305 -16.04 21.22 11.17
N GLN A 306 -16.62 21.54 12.32
CA GLN A 306 -16.66 22.89 12.89
C GLN A 306 -17.15 23.99 11.92
N VAL A 307 -18.11 23.66 11.07
CA VAL A 307 -18.74 24.59 10.12
C VAL A 307 -20.26 24.39 10.08
N GLN A 308 -21.02 25.41 9.68
CA GLN A 308 -22.43 25.23 9.32
C GLN A 308 -22.55 25.02 7.81
N ILE A 309 -23.35 24.05 7.38
CA ILE A 309 -23.50 23.66 5.98
C ILE A 309 -24.99 23.75 5.63
N ASP A 310 -25.30 24.29 4.47
CA ASP A 310 -26.68 24.52 4.01
C ASP A 310 -27.30 23.33 3.26
N THR A 311 -26.51 22.28 2.97
CA THR A 311 -26.98 20.99 2.47
C THR A 311 -27.01 19.92 3.57
N SER A 312 -27.66 18.79 3.26
CA SER A 312 -27.70 17.64 4.15
C SER A 312 -26.30 17.02 4.37
N THR A 313 -26.09 16.50 5.57
CA THR A 313 -24.84 15.85 5.95
C THR A 313 -25.11 14.57 6.73
N THR A 314 -24.22 13.60 6.66
CA THR A 314 -24.25 12.39 7.49
C THR A 314 -23.08 12.39 8.49
N PRO A 315 -23.27 11.94 9.75
CA PRO A 315 -22.16 11.77 10.68
C PRO A 315 -21.07 10.87 10.11
N TRP A 316 -19.82 11.26 10.30
CA TRP A 316 -18.63 10.49 9.94
C TRP A 316 -17.69 10.41 11.17
N ALA A 317 -16.55 9.74 11.04
CA ALA A 317 -15.59 9.57 12.13
C ALA A 317 -14.95 10.91 12.58
N ASP A 318 -14.35 10.90 13.78
CA ASP A 318 -13.42 11.94 14.26
C ASP A 318 -13.99 13.38 14.20
N GLY A 319 -15.30 13.52 14.46
CA GLY A 319 -15.99 14.82 14.49
C GLY A 319 -16.35 15.39 13.12
N TYR A 320 -16.01 14.71 12.03
CA TYR A 320 -16.42 15.12 10.69
C TYR A 320 -17.84 14.66 10.36
N ARG A 321 -18.42 15.34 9.38
CA ARG A 321 -19.63 14.91 8.68
C ARG A 321 -19.32 14.82 7.19
N GLN A 322 -19.90 13.82 6.53
CA GLN A 322 -19.89 13.72 5.08
C GLN A 322 -20.95 14.65 4.51
N VAL A 323 -20.55 15.49 3.56
CA VAL A 323 -21.44 16.44 2.89
C VAL A 323 -22.12 15.75 1.70
N ASN A 324 -23.44 15.85 1.62
CA ASN A 324 -24.20 15.30 0.51
C ASN A 324 -24.27 16.32 -0.63
N GLY A 325 -23.22 16.32 -1.47
CA GLY A 325 -23.13 17.17 -2.65
C GLY A 325 -21.70 17.63 -2.93
N THR A 326 -21.48 18.09 -4.15
CA THR A 326 -20.20 18.64 -4.60
C THR A 326 -20.20 20.17 -4.66
N THR A 327 -21.37 20.80 -4.53
CA THR A 327 -21.55 22.25 -4.50
C THR A 327 -22.47 22.62 -3.34
N PHE A 328 -21.99 23.47 -2.43
CA PHE A 328 -22.72 23.84 -1.21
C PHE A 328 -22.17 25.14 -0.61
N ASN A 329 -22.90 25.74 0.32
CA ASN A 329 -22.40 26.89 1.08
C ASN A 329 -22.07 26.51 2.52
N VAL A 330 -21.05 27.16 3.03
CA VAL A 330 -20.51 26.98 4.37
C VAL A 330 -20.54 28.32 5.09
N ARG A 331 -20.99 28.33 6.35
CA ARG A 331 -20.75 29.46 7.25
C ARG A 331 -19.63 29.12 8.22
N SER A 332 -18.63 29.98 8.24
CA SER A 332 -17.43 29.87 9.06
C SER A 332 -16.78 31.25 9.21
N PRO A 333 -16.33 31.64 10.40
CA PRO A 333 -15.64 32.92 10.60
C PRO A 333 -14.33 33.02 9.80
N LEU A 334 -13.69 31.88 9.53
CA LEU A 334 -12.45 31.76 8.76
C LEU A 334 -12.70 30.90 7.51
N GLN A 335 -11.87 31.07 6.49
CA GLN A 335 -11.92 30.20 5.32
C GLN A 335 -11.57 28.76 5.75
N PRO A 336 -12.47 27.78 5.56
CA PRO A 336 -12.33 26.45 6.16
C PRO A 336 -11.35 25.55 5.39
N CYS A 337 -10.14 26.05 5.16
CA CYS A 337 -9.03 25.37 4.50
C CYS A 337 -7.71 25.67 5.22
N ILE A 338 -6.63 25.04 4.75
CA ILE A 338 -5.28 25.25 5.29
C ILE A 338 -4.56 26.28 4.43
N GLY A 339 -4.07 27.34 5.07
CA GLY A 339 -3.13 28.28 4.48
C GLY A 339 -1.69 27.81 4.63
N ILE A 340 -0.85 28.08 3.64
CA ILE A 340 0.61 27.92 3.72
C ILE A 340 1.30 29.23 3.33
N SER A 341 2.45 29.52 3.94
CA SER A 341 3.23 30.69 3.60
C SER A 341 3.84 30.60 2.20
N PRO A 342 4.13 31.72 1.52
CA PRO A 342 4.84 31.69 0.24
C PRO A 342 6.25 31.08 0.32
N GLY A 343 6.85 31.04 1.51
CA GLY A 343 8.13 30.39 1.77
C GLY A 343 8.02 28.90 2.12
N ALA A 344 6.79 28.34 2.17
CA ALA A 344 6.59 26.93 2.45
C ALA A 344 7.12 26.05 1.31
N THR A 345 7.66 24.88 1.66
CA THR A 345 8.23 23.99 0.67
C THR A 345 7.14 23.37 -0.23
N PRO A 346 7.44 23.10 -1.51
CA PRO A 346 6.53 22.36 -2.40
C PRO A 346 6.13 20.99 -1.85
N GLU A 347 7.03 20.34 -1.10
CA GLU A 347 6.82 19.02 -0.48
C GLU A 347 5.73 19.07 0.59
N LEU A 348 5.70 20.13 1.42
CA LEU A 348 4.64 20.33 2.42
C LEU A 348 3.28 20.51 1.74
N ALA A 349 3.23 21.37 0.71
CA ALA A 349 2.00 21.62 -0.04
C ALA A 349 1.48 20.35 -0.72
N SER A 350 2.38 19.60 -1.38
CA SER A 350 2.07 18.31 -2.01
C SER A 350 1.56 17.31 -0.98
N PHE A 351 2.26 17.15 0.15
CA PHE A 351 1.86 16.25 1.22
C PHE A 351 0.44 16.56 1.70
N LEU A 352 0.16 17.80 2.11
CA LEU A 352 -1.16 18.21 2.62
C LEU A 352 -2.28 17.96 1.60
N ARG A 353 -2.07 18.31 0.32
CA ARG A 353 -3.04 18.04 -0.75
C ARG A 353 -3.28 16.55 -0.95
N GLN A 354 -2.23 15.74 -0.94
CA GLN A 354 -2.34 14.28 -1.00
C GLN A 354 -3.07 13.70 0.22
N GLN A 355 -3.03 14.36 1.38
CA GLN A 355 -3.87 13.97 2.52
C GLN A 355 -5.35 14.36 2.34
N GLY A 356 -5.68 15.12 1.29
CA GLY A 356 -7.03 15.56 0.97
C GLY A 356 -7.38 16.93 1.55
N TYR A 357 -6.43 17.63 2.18
CA TYR A 357 -6.68 18.99 2.63
C TYR A 357 -6.72 19.96 1.45
N ILE A 358 -7.57 20.98 1.60
CA ILE A 358 -7.62 22.11 0.68
C ILE A 358 -6.53 23.08 1.12
N VAL A 359 -5.59 23.39 0.23
CA VAL A 359 -4.38 24.16 0.55
C VAL A 359 -4.24 25.37 -0.35
N GLU A 360 -4.22 26.56 0.26
CA GLU A 360 -3.99 27.84 -0.42
C GLU A 360 -2.70 28.49 0.06
N THR A 361 -1.96 29.10 -0.87
CA THR A 361 -0.77 29.89 -0.55
C THR A 361 -1.16 31.36 -0.40
N GLY A 362 -0.81 31.99 0.72
CA GLY A 362 -1.16 33.38 0.98
C GLY A 362 -0.34 33.99 2.11
N VAL A 363 -0.30 35.33 2.17
CA VAL A 363 0.40 36.08 3.24
C VAL A 363 -0.51 36.42 4.42
N GLU A 364 -1.82 36.36 4.25
CA GLU A 364 -2.82 36.71 5.26
C GLU A 364 -3.15 35.51 6.16
N ASN A 365 -2.29 35.24 7.15
CA ASN A 365 -2.47 34.08 8.05
C ASN A 365 -3.83 34.06 8.81
N ARG A 366 -4.43 35.22 9.07
CA ARG A 366 -5.73 35.35 9.77
C ARG A 366 -6.95 35.03 8.92
N ARG A 367 -6.77 34.76 7.62
CA ARG A 367 -7.87 34.39 6.72
C ARG A 367 -8.24 32.91 6.83
N TYR A 368 -7.25 32.06 7.12
CA TYR A 368 -7.35 30.61 7.08
C TYR A 368 -7.67 30.03 8.45
N SER A 369 -8.40 28.91 8.47
CA SER A 369 -8.68 28.19 9.72
C SER A 369 -7.43 27.59 10.37
N TYR A 370 -6.42 27.30 9.56
CA TYR A 370 -5.08 26.95 10.03
C TYR A 370 -4.03 27.47 9.07
N TYR A 371 -2.84 27.83 9.57
CA TYR A 371 -1.77 28.39 8.75
C TYR A 371 -0.41 27.79 9.11
N PHE A 372 0.29 27.26 8.11
CA PHE A 372 1.66 26.77 8.27
C PHE A 372 2.67 27.75 7.67
N ASP A 373 3.66 28.12 8.48
CA ASP A 373 4.86 28.85 8.03
C ASP A 373 6.09 27.99 8.31
N ARG A 374 6.37 27.06 7.40
CA ARG A 374 7.48 26.11 7.54
C ARG A 374 8.35 26.13 6.29
N ALA A 375 9.56 26.66 6.45
CA ALA A 375 10.57 26.67 5.39
C ALA A 375 11.19 25.29 5.12
N GLU A 376 10.95 24.31 5.99
CA GLU A 376 11.45 22.94 5.87
C GLU A 376 10.34 21.94 6.22
N PHE A 377 10.29 20.83 5.48
CA PHE A 377 9.39 19.72 5.74
C PHE A 377 10.05 18.40 5.33
N ALA A 378 10.00 17.42 6.23
CA ALA A 378 10.57 16.09 6.02
C ALA A 378 9.57 14.96 6.31
N ALA A 379 9.84 13.80 5.72
CA ALA A 379 9.03 12.58 5.81
C ALA A 379 8.71 12.16 7.26
N GLU A 380 9.64 12.35 8.18
CA GLU A 380 9.56 12.00 9.59
C GLU A 380 8.56 12.88 10.37
N GLN A 381 8.22 14.04 9.81
CA GLN A 381 7.31 15.01 10.44
C GLN A 381 5.85 14.79 10.02
N GLU A 382 5.58 13.92 9.05
CA GLU A 382 4.24 13.71 8.47
C GLU A 382 3.19 13.38 9.54
N ARG A 383 3.46 12.41 10.42
CA ARG A 383 2.50 11.98 11.44
C ARG A 383 2.25 13.06 12.48
N THR A 384 3.30 13.73 12.97
CA THR A 384 3.17 14.84 13.92
C THR A 384 2.39 16.00 13.31
N LEU A 385 2.62 16.32 12.04
CA LEU A 385 1.91 17.38 11.34
C LEU A 385 0.42 17.05 11.19
N LEU A 386 0.08 15.81 10.86
CA LEU A 386 -1.30 15.36 10.80
C LEU A 386 -1.99 15.39 12.15
N ALA A 387 -1.32 14.93 13.21
CA ALA A 387 -1.84 15.02 14.58
C ALA A 387 -2.14 16.48 14.94
N GLN A 388 -1.22 17.41 14.65
CA GLN A 388 -1.41 18.84 14.88
C GLN A 388 -2.68 19.40 14.18
N ILE A 389 -2.97 18.95 12.96
CA ILE A 389 -4.19 19.33 12.24
C ILE A 389 -5.42 18.67 12.88
N GLU A 390 -5.41 17.34 13.00
CA GLU A 390 -6.60 16.56 13.34
C GLU A 390 -7.00 16.69 14.81
N GLU A 391 -6.07 16.94 15.72
CA GLU A 391 -6.33 17.15 17.16
C GLU A 391 -6.76 18.58 17.50
N THR A 392 -6.58 19.54 16.59
CA THR A 392 -7.01 20.93 16.81
C THR A 392 -8.44 21.14 16.31
N ASP A 393 -9.27 21.76 17.15
CA ASP A 393 -10.67 22.02 16.82
C ASP A 393 -10.83 23.35 16.06
N PHE A 394 -10.84 23.28 14.72
CA PHE A 394 -11.03 24.45 13.86
C PHE A 394 -11.90 24.11 12.64
N PRO A 395 -12.58 25.12 12.03
CA PRO A 395 -13.39 24.93 10.83
C PRO A 395 -12.58 24.32 9.69
N LEU A 396 -12.99 23.19 9.15
CA LEU A 396 -12.23 22.53 8.09
C LEU A 396 -13.15 21.79 7.13
N VAL A 397 -12.90 22.01 5.84
CA VAL A 397 -13.42 21.22 4.72
C VAL A 397 -12.23 20.51 4.06
N ARG A 398 -12.38 19.22 3.77
CA ARG A 398 -11.37 18.41 3.10
C ARG A 398 -12.01 17.33 2.24
N LEU A 399 -11.24 16.74 1.35
CA LEU A 399 -11.58 15.49 0.69
C LEU A 399 -11.18 14.30 1.58
N SER A 400 -12.04 13.27 1.60
CA SER A 400 -11.70 11.96 2.16
C SER A 400 -10.50 11.37 1.42
N ARG A 401 -9.68 10.57 2.12
CA ARG A 401 -8.56 9.83 1.49
C ARG A 401 -9.05 8.75 0.55
N TRP A 402 -10.11 8.06 0.95
CA TRP A 402 -10.63 6.86 0.29
C TRP A 402 -12.00 7.13 -0.32
N PRO A 403 -12.37 6.39 -1.38
CA PRO A 403 -13.61 6.63 -2.09
C PRO A 403 -14.83 6.32 -1.23
N ASN A 404 -15.95 6.95 -1.55
CA ASN A 404 -17.27 6.68 -0.98
C ASN A 404 -17.31 6.79 0.57
N GLY A 405 -16.49 7.68 1.13
CA GLY A 405 -16.43 7.91 2.58
C GLY A 405 -15.82 6.77 3.38
N ALA A 406 -15.09 5.84 2.76
CA ALA A 406 -14.33 4.83 3.49
C ALA A 406 -13.30 5.48 4.43
N ARG A 407 -13.12 4.91 5.62
CA ARG A 407 -12.15 5.41 6.61
C ARG A 407 -10.73 4.97 6.27
N SER A 408 -10.57 3.72 5.85
CA SER A 408 -9.31 3.09 5.52
C SER A 408 -9.41 2.23 4.26
N ALA A 409 -8.29 1.65 3.84
CA ALA A 409 -8.26 0.68 2.75
C ALA A 409 -7.52 -0.61 3.16
N LEU A 410 -7.85 -1.69 2.48
CA LEU A 410 -7.21 -3.00 2.60
C LEU A 410 -6.88 -3.50 1.20
N SER A 411 -5.62 -3.88 0.97
CA SER A 411 -5.20 -4.56 -0.26
C SER A 411 -4.60 -5.91 0.07
N ILE A 412 -5.02 -6.93 -0.66
CA ILE A 412 -4.48 -8.29 -0.53
C ILE A 412 -3.45 -8.49 -1.63
N THR A 413 -2.24 -8.86 -1.27
CA THR A 413 -1.12 -9.03 -2.19
C THR A 413 -0.34 -10.29 -1.89
N GLY A 414 0.48 -10.76 -2.83
CA GLY A 414 1.37 -11.90 -2.64
C GLY A 414 2.33 -12.11 -3.79
N ASP A 415 3.62 -12.28 -3.50
CA ASP A 415 4.63 -12.34 -4.56
C ASP A 415 4.72 -13.76 -5.15
N ILE A 416 4.87 -13.83 -6.47
CA ILE A 416 5.01 -15.07 -7.25
C ILE A 416 6.38 -15.09 -7.93
N ASP A 417 7.32 -15.72 -7.23
CA ASP A 417 8.70 -15.83 -7.70
C ASP A 417 8.96 -17.09 -8.52
N ALA A 418 8.08 -18.08 -8.40
CA ALA A 418 8.21 -19.40 -8.99
C ALA A 418 6.84 -20.08 -9.04
N LEU A 419 6.61 -20.96 -10.02
CA LEU A 419 5.46 -21.89 -9.99
C LEU A 419 5.90 -23.34 -9.73
N THR A 420 7.16 -23.64 -10.03
CA THR A 420 7.76 -24.96 -9.90
C THR A 420 9.04 -24.95 -9.08
N LEU A 421 9.49 -26.14 -8.67
CA LEU A 421 10.81 -26.33 -8.07
C LEU A 421 11.94 -25.91 -9.02
N TRP A 422 11.73 -26.08 -10.32
CA TRP A 422 12.70 -25.69 -11.34
C TRP A 422 12.85 -24.17 -11.41
N ASP A 423 11.74 -23.44 -11.41
CA ASP A 423 11.76 -21.96 -11.38
C ASP A 423 12.50 -21.44 -10.14
N TYR A 424 12.18 -22.03 -8.98
CA TYR A 424 12.84 -21.66 -7.73
C TYR A 424 14.35 -21.95 -7.77
N GLY A 425 14.77 -23.04 -8.42
CA GLY A 425 16.17 -23.36 -8.64
C GLY A 425 16.87 -22.35 -9.57
N LEU A 426 16.24 -22.01 -10.70
CA LEU A 426 16.77 -21.07 -11.69
C LEU A 426 16.96 -19.66 -11.13
N ARG A 427 16.10 -19.24 -10.19
CA ARG A 427 16.26 -17.99 -9.43
C ARG A 427 17.64 -17.86 -8.77
N LEU A 428 18.23 -18.95 -8.27
CA LEU A 428 19.55 -18.91 -7.63
C LEU A 428 20.67 -18.55 -8.62
N PHE A 429 20.41 -18.68 -9.91
CA PHE A 429 21.31 -18.34 -11.01
C PHE A 429 20.91 -17.05 -11.74
N GLY A 430 19.92 -16.30 -11.22
CA GLY A 430 19.40 -15.10 -11.86
C GLY A 430 18.72 -15.39 -13.20
N LYS A 431 18.06 -16.55 -13.33
CA LYS A 431 17.42 -16.99 -14.58
C LYS A 431 15.93 -17.19 -14.46
#